data_AF-A0A7C1CA14-F1
#
_entry.id   AF-A0A7C1CA14-F1
#
_cell.length_a   1.000
_cell.length_b   1.000
_cell.length_c   1.000
_cell.angle_alpha   90.00
_cell.angle_beta   90.00
_cell.angle_gamma   90.00
#
_symmetry.space_group_name_H-M   'P 1'
#
loop_
_entity.id
_entity.type
_entity.pdbx_description
1 polymer ?
#
loop_
_entity_poly.entity_id
_entity_poly.type
_entity_poly.pdbx_seq_one_letter_code
_entity_poly.pdbx_strand_id
1 'polypeptide(L)'
;MKDDLQSRDPLHEGIFAYSVSCLLSRDRDIEGNELRRFAGELMVSVSGTCFHYGAIDIGHIKAYIETGTGFLYADTLGDAGDVTIEGREGNAVHGFRLVLNSVI
;
A
#
# COMPACT_ATOMS: atom_id res chain seq x y z
N MET A 1 32.50 -12.58 -14.87
CA MET A 1 31.35 -13.30 -14.29
C MET A 1 31.10 -12.65 -12.94
N LYS A 2 30.03 -11.87 -12.79
CA LYS A 2 29.64 -11.34 -11.47
C LYS A 2 28.86 -12.46 -10.81
N ASP A 3 29.41 -13.02 -9.74
CA ASP A 3 28.66 -13.91 -8.88
C ASP A 3 27.56 -13.08 -8.22
N ASP A 4 26.33 -13.23 -8.72
CA ASP A 4 25.14 -12.77 -8.04
C ASP A 4 25.02 -13.58 -6.75
N LEU A 5 25.47 -12.98 -5.64
CA LEU A 5 25.16 -13.42 -4.29
C LEU A 5 23.66 -13.21 -4.04
N GLN A 6 22.82 -14.01 -4.70
CA GLN A 6 21.46 -14.22 -4.23
C GLN A 6 21.57 -14.95 -2.91
N SER A 7 21.21 -14.25 -1.83
CA SER A 7 21.05 -14.84 -0.51
C SER A 7 20.16 -16.07 -0.63
N ARG A 8 20.73 -17.26 -0.42
CA ARG A 8 19.99 -18.53 -0.26
C ARG A 8 19.60 -18.73 1.19
N ASP A 9 19.16 -17.66 1.85
CA ASP A 9 18.62 -17.78 3.19
C ASP A 9 17.27 -18.50 3.05
N PRO A 10 17.12 -19.73 3.58
CA PRO A 10 15.85 -20.45 3.54
C PRO A 10 14.71 -19.67 4.20
N LEU A 11 15.01 -18.66 5.03
CA LEU A 11 14.01 -17.76 5.60
C LEU A 11 13.36 -16.83 4.57
N HIS A 12 13.94 -16.65 3.39
CA HIS A 12 13.39 -15.80 2.32
C HIS A 12 12.79 -16.61 1.16
N GLU A 13 12.80 -17.94 1.24
CA GLU A 13 12.18 -18.79 0.24
C GLU A 13 10.66 -18.57 0.25
N GLY A 14 10.11 -18.10 -0.86
CA GLY A 14 8.68 -17.81 -0.99
C GLY A 14 8.23 -16.42 -0.52
N ILE A 15 9.16 -15.54 -0.12
CA ILE A 15 8.85 -14.12 0.15
C ILE A 15 8.96 -13.32 -1.15
N PHE A 16 7.92 -12.57 -1.48
CA PHE A 16 7.83 -11.74 -2.66
C PHE A 16 7.61 -10.27 -2.31
N ALA A 17 8.40 -9.40 -2.96
CA ALA A 17 8.27 -7.95 -2.81
C ALA A 17 7.73 -7.33 -4.10
N TYR A 18 6.72 -6.47 -3.96
CA TYR A 18 6.09 -5.77 -5.08
C TYR A 18 5.99 -4.27 -4.80
N SER A 19 6.03 -3.48 -5.87
CA SER A 19 5.83 -2.03 -5.81
C SER A 19 5.05 -1.54 -7.03
N VAL A 20 4.10 -0.64 -6.81
CA VAL A 20 3.38 0.07 -7.88
C VAL A 20 3.26 1.55 -7.52
N SER A 21 3.39 2.41 -8.53
CA SER A 21 3.10 3.85 -8.40
C SER A 21 2.17 4.28 -9.52
N CYS A 22 1.13 5.04 -9.18
CA CYS A 22 0.20 5.60 -10.14
C CYS A 22 -0.26 7.00 -9.72
N LEU A 23 -0.80 7.74 -10.69
CA LEU A 23 -1.49 9.00 -10.49
C LEU A 23 -2.98 8.76 -10.71
N LEU A 24 -3.81 9.16 -9.76
CA LEU A 24 -5.26 9.01 -9.81
C LEU A 24 -5.90 10.39 -9.79
N SER A 25 -6.99 10.57 -10.53
CA SER A 25 -7.72 11.84 -10.60
C SER A 25 -9.22 11.63 -10.79
N ARG A 26 -10.01 12.65 -10.43
CA ARG A 26 -11.46 12.71 -10.61
C ARG A 26 -11.89 14.09 -11.07
N ASP A 27 -13.01 14.15 -11.79
CA ASP A 27 -13.61 15.40 -12.27
C ASP A 27 -14.22 16.27 -11.15
N ARG A 28 -14.36 15.70 -9.94
CA ARG A 28 -14.79 16.42 -8.73
C ARG A 28 -13.70 16.42 -7.69
N ASP A 29 -13.84 17.35 -6.75
CA ASP A 29 -13.00 17.42 -5.57
C ASP A 29 -13.07 16.12 -4.75
N ILE A 30 -11.90 15.73 -4.24
CA ILE A 30 -11.68 14.63 -3.32
C ILE A 30 -11.28 15.23 -1.98
N GLU A 31 -12.13 15.02 -0.98
CA GLU A 31 -11.92 15.52 0.38
C GLU A 31 -10.92 14.65 1.15
N GLY A 32 -10.25 15.23 2.15
CA GLY A 32 -9.25 14.54 2.96
C GLY A 32 -9.79 13.29 3.68
N ASN A 33 -11.01 13.35 4.19
CA ASN A 33 -11.69 12.22 4.82
C ASN A 33 -12.04 11.10 3.81
N GLU A 34 -12.34 11.44 2.56
CA GLU A 34 -12.58 10.50 1.47
C GLU A 34 -11.28 9.75 1.12
N LEU A 35 -10.14 10.46 1.06
CA LEU A 35 -8.82 9.85 0.86
C LEU A 35 -8.42 8.93 2.02
N ARG A 36 -8.68 9.33 3.26
CA ARG A 36 -8.42 8.48 4.43
C ARG A 36 -9.24 7.21 4.41
N ARG A 37 -10.52 7.32 4.08
CA ARG A 37 -11.40 6.14 3.92
C ARG A 37 -10.91 5.24 2.79
N PHE A 38 -10.58 5.81 1.64
CA PHE A 38 -9.99 5.09 0.51
C PHE A 38 -8.72 4.35 0.91
N ALA A 39 -7.84 4.96 1.70
CA ALA A 39 -6.61 4.32 2.17
C ALA A 39 -6.91 3.04 2.98
N GLY A 40 -7.90 3.09 3.88
CA GLY A 40 -8.33 1.94 4.67
C GLY A 40 -8.94 0.83 3.81
N GLU A 41 -9.86 1.19 2.92
CA GLU A 41 -10.51 0.25 2.00
C GLU A 41 -9.50 -0.40 1.03
N LEU A 42 -8.51 0.37 0.57
CA LEU A 42 -7.41 -0.13 -0.26
C LEU A 42 -6.60 -1.21 0.47
N MET A 43 -6.19 -0.98 1.72
CA MET A 43 -5.40 -1.95 2.48
C MET A 43 -6.16 -3.26 2.67
N VAL A 44 -7.43 -3.20 3.10
CA VAL A 44 -8.29 -4.38 3.27
C VAL A 44 -8.49 -5.11 1.94
N SER A 45 -8.71 -4.38 0.85
CA SER A 45 -8.93 -4.98 -0.47
C SER A 45 -7.67 -5.68 -0.99
N VAL A 46 -6.48 -5.07 -0.84
CA VAL A 46 -5.23 -5.67 -1.31
C VAL A 46 -4.89 -6.90 -0.48
N SER A 47 -4.91 -6.80 0.86
CA SER A 47 -4.59 -7.94 1.74
C SER A 47 -5.55 -9.11 1.51
N GLY A 48 -6.86 -8.85 1.45
CA GLY A 48 -7.85 -9.87 1.14
C GLY A 48 -7.63 -10.51 -0.23
N THR A 49 -7.19 -9.74 -1.23
CA THR A 49 -6.86 -10.25 -2.56
C THR A 49 -5.62 -11.15 -2.51
N CYS A 50 -4.57 -10.77 -1.78
CA CYS A 50 -3.38 -11.60 -1.60
C CYS A 50 -3.73 -12.98 -1.02
N PHE A 51 -4.50 -13.03 0.07
CA PHE A 51 -4.97 -14.29 0.64
C PHE A 51 -5.84 -15.10 -0.33
N HIS A 52 -6.73 -14.43 -1.08
CA HIS A 52 -7.55 -15.10 -2.09
C HIS A 52 -6.72 -15.81 -3.16
N TYR A 53 -5.57 -15.24 -3.54
CA TYR A 53 -4.63 -15.83 -4.51
C TYR A 53 -3.59 -16.77 -3.87
N GLY A 54 -3.73 -17.12 -2.59
CA GLY A 54 -2.92 -18.13 -1.93
C GLY A 54 -1.67 -17.61 -1.21
N ALA A 55 -1.59 -16.31 -0.91
CA ALA A 55 -0.62 -15.82 0.06
C ALA A 55 -0.81 -16.55 1.38
N ILE A 56 0.30 -17.03 1.96
CA ILE A 56 0.29 -17.74 3.25
C ILE A 56 0.35 -16.73 4.40
N ASP A 57 1.10 -15.65 4.22
CA ASP A 57 1.27 -14.58 5.18
C ASP A 57 1.40 -13.23 4.44
N ILE A 58 1.24 -12.13 5.17
CA ILE A 58 1.51 -10.79 4.67
C ILE A 58 2.48 -10.13 5.65
N GLY A 59 3.72 -9.95 5.21
CA GLY A 59 4.72 -9.22 5.97
C GLY A 59 4.30 -7.77 6.18
N HIS A 60 4.14 -6.99 5.11
CA HIS A 60 3.60 -5.63 5.17
C HIS A 60 2.97 -5.25 3.84
N ILE A 61 1.86 -4.50 3.86
CA ILE A 61 1.40 -3.72 2.71
C ILE A 61 1.32 -2.26 3.15
N LYS A 62 2.05 -1.40 2.43
CA LYS A 62 2.19 0.03 2.72
C LYS A 62 1.70 0.84 1.55
N ALA A 63 0.76 1.75 1.78
CA ALA A 63 0.37 2.78 0.84
C ALA A 63 0.82 4.17 1.28
N TYR A 64 1.33 4.93 0.33
CA TYR A 64 1.63 6.35 0.46
C TYR A 64 0.70 7.09 -0.51
N ILE A 65 -0.14 7.97 0.03
CA ILE A 65 -1.05 8.80 -0.72
C ILE A 65 -0.60 10.23 -0.55
N GLU A 66 -0.13 10.83 -1.64
CA GLU A 66 0.41 12.19 -1.64
C GLU A 66 -0.50 13.10 -2.45
N THR A 67 -0.88 14.23 -1.84
CA THR A 67 -1.55 15.33 -2.53
C THR A 67 -0.65 16.56 -2.53
N GLY A 68 -1.02 17.61 -3.26
CA GLY A 68 -0.27 18.87 -3.20
C GLY A 68 -0.31 19.56 -1.83
N THR A 69 -1.20 19.13 -0.92
CA THR A 69 -1.48 19.81 0.35
C THR A 69 -1.41 18.89 1.57
N GLY A 70 -1.36 17.58 1.39
CA GLY A 70 -1.38 16.59 2.45
C GLY A 70 -0.70 15.28 2.06
N PHE A 71 -0.56 14.40 3.05
CA PHE A 71 -0.01 13.07 2.87
C PHE A 71 -0.70 12.10 3.83
N LEU A 72 -0.97 10.89 3.36
CA LEU A 72 -1.43 9.79 4.20
C LEU A 72 -0.52 8.59 3.99
N TYR A 73 -0.24 7.89 5.08
CA TYR A 73 0.45 6.62 5.11
C TYR A 73 -0.51 5.59 5.66
N ALA A 74 -0.72 4.49 4.94
CA ALA A 74 -1.47 3.35 5.44
C ALA A 74 -0.57 2.12 5.47
N ASP A 75 -0.68 1.32 6.53
CA ASP A 75 0.08 0.08 6.72
C ASP A 75 -0.88 -1.01 7.17
N THR A 76 -0.64 -2.23 6.71
CA THR A 76 -1.28 -3.43 7.25
C THR A 76 -0.25 -4.55 7.38
N LEU A 77 -0.35 -5.28 8.49
CA LEU A 77 0.56 -6.34 8.92
C LEU A 77 -0.26 -7.61 9.16
N GLY A 78 0.16 -8.74 8.61
CA GLY A 78 -0.50 -10.03 8.82
C GLY A 78 -1.92 -10.08 8.23
N ASP A 79 -2.89 -10.46 9.04
CA ASP A 79 -4.26 -10.72 8.58
C ASP A 79 -5.03 -9.44 8.19
N ALA A 80 -6.01 -9.63 7.30
CA ALA A 80 -6.87 -8.56 6.83
C ALA A 80 -7.69 -7.95 7.99
N GLY A 81 -7.34 -6.74 8.42
CA GLY A 81 -8.12 -5.99 9.42
C GLY A 81 -7.30 -5.02 10.26
N ASP A 82 -6.01 -5.30 10.47
CA ASP A 82 -5.10 -4.44 11.19
C ASP A 82 -4.53 -3.38 10.25
N VAL A 83 -5.32 -2.33 10.01
CA VAL A 83 -4.93 -1.19 9.18
C VAL A 83 -4.65 0.02 10.07
N THR A 84 -3.42 0.54 10.00
CA THR A 84 -3.08 1.84 10.57
C THR A 84 -3.06 2.89 9.47
N ILE A 85 -3.56 4.10 9.77
CA ILE A 85 -3.54 5.21 8.83
C ILE A 85 -3.06 6.47 9.55
N GLU A 86 -1.89 6.95 9.17
CA GLU A 86 -1.24 8.13 9.72
C GLU A 86 -1.10 9.23 8.67
N GLY A 87 -0.75 10.44 9.13
CA GLY A 87 -0.48 11.58 8.27
C GLY A 87 -1.50 12.70 8.37
N ARG A 88 -1.32 13.71 7.50
CA ARG A 88 -2.06 14.97 7.51
C ARG A 88 -2.99 15.04 6.31
N GLU A 89 -4.27 15.21 6.59
CA GLU A 89 -5.26 15.55 5.56
C GLU A 89 -4.93 16.90 4.93
N GLY A 90 -4.97 16.96 3.60
CA GLY A 90 -4.81 18.19 2.84
C GLY A 90 -6.16 18.87 2.60
N ASN A 91 -6.13 19.97 1.86
CA ASN A 91 -7.32 20.55 1.25
C ASN A 91 -7.89 19.60 0.18
N ALA A 92 -9.12 19.84 -0.24
CA ALA A 92 -9.72 19.19 -1.40
C ALA A 92 -8.78 19.25 -2.63
N VAL A 93 -8.67 18.13 -3.35
CA VAL A 93 -7.82 18.00 -4.56
C VAL A 93 -8.54 17.23 -5.66
N HIS A 94 -8.15 17.45 -6.92
CA HIS A 94 -8.65 16.68 -8.06
C HIS A 94 -7.88 15.38 -8.33
N GLY A 95 -6.72 15.20 -7.71
CA GLY A 95 -5.88 14.03 -7.92
C GLY A 95 -4.78 13.88 -6.88
N PHE A 96 -4.22 12.68 -6.83
CA PHE A 96 -3.21 12.27 -5.86
C PHE A 96 -2.29 11.21 -6.45
N ARG A 97 -1.06 11.15 -5.94
CA ARG A 97 -0.14 10.04 -6.22
C ARG A 97 -0.40 8.93 -5.21
N LEU A 98 -0.46 7.69 -5.70
CA LEU A 98 -0.47 6.49 -4.87
C LEU A 98 0.83 5.72 -5.13
N VAL A 99 1.49 5.32 -4.05
CA VAL A 99 2.56 4.32 -4.07
C VAL A 99 2.16 3.19 -3.15
N LEU A 100 2.14 1.97 -3.64
CA LEU A 100 1.86 0.77 -2.86
C LEU A 100 3.10 -0.12 -2.88
N ASN A 101 3.56 -0.54 -1.71
CA ASN A 101 4.64 -1.50 -1.54
C ASN A 101 4.13 -2.68 -0.73
N SER A 102 4.49 -3.90 -1.10
CA SER A 102 4.12 -5.08 -0.33
C SER A 102 5.28 -6.05 -0.18
N VAL A 103 5.33 -6.70 0.97
CA VAL A 103 6.11 -7.92 1.23
C VAL A 103 5.10 -8.97 1.66
N ILE A 104 5.03 -10.05 0.89
CA ILE A 104 4.08 -11.15 1.03
C ILE A 104 4.89 -12.43 1.14
#